data_AF-A0A6N8BUG3-F1
#
_entry.id   AF-A0A6N8BUG3-F1
#
_cell.length_a   1.000
_cell.length_b   1.000
_cell.length_c   1.000
_cell.angle_alpha   90.00
_cell.angle_beta   90.00
_cell.angle_gamma   90.00
#
_symmetry.space_group_name_H-M   'P 1'
#
loop_
_entity.id
_entity.type
_entity.pdbx_description
1 polymer ?
#
loop_
_entity_poly.entity_id
_entity_poly.type
_entity_poly.pdbx_seq_one_letter_code
_entity_poly.pdbx_strand_id
1 'polypeptide(L)'
;MEIQGKINNFLDPYGTASSLDKSGEAKLKNRASSTTSDAAQGDTVSVSQDALLLTEARRTAQNTPDVRAEKVEALRIQVSNGTYKPDSKLIAANLVREEPGLFR
;
A
#
# COMPACT_ATOMS: atom_id res chain seq x y z
N MET A 1 8.87 -41.70 -46.34
CA MET A 1 8.27 -40.38 -46.06
C MET A 1 8.77 -39.96 -44.70
N GLU A 2 9.73 -39.04 -44.66
CA GLU A 2 10.28 -38.47 -43.42
C GLU A 2 9.60 -37.12 -43.17
N ILE A 3 9.05 -36.94 -41.97
CA ILE A 3 8.45 -35.68 -41.56
C ILE A 3 9.51 -34.92 -40.76
N GLN A 4 10.24 -34.03 -41.42
CA GLN A 4 11.15 -33.08 -40.78
C GLN A 4 10.34 -31.94 -40.16
N GLY A 5 10.02 -32.07 -38.87
CA GLY A 5 9.48 -30.99 -38.05
C GLY A 5 10.61 -30.15 -37.46
N LYS A 6 10.95 -29.01 -38.08
CA LYS A 6 11.77 -27.98 -37.46
C LYS A 6 10.94 -27.25 -36.41
N ILE A 7 11.14 -27.55 -35.13
CA ILE A 7 10.59 -26.77 -34.02
C ILE A 7 11.51 -25.58 -33.73
N ASN A 8 11.05 -24.37 -34.03
CA ASN A 8 11.77 -23.15 -33.71
C ASN A 8 11.63 -22.87 -32.21
N ASN A 9 12.72 -23.06 -31.46
CA ASN A 9 12.80 -22.76 -30.03
C ASN A 9 12.98 -21.25 -29.80
N PHE A 10 11.94 -20.45 -30.04
CA PHE A 10 12.02 -18.99 -29.94
C PHE A 10 11.72 -18.46 -28.53
N LEU A 11 11.16 -19.24 -27.61
CA LEU A 11 10.76 -18.78 -26.27
C LEU A 11 10.87 -19.92 -25.24
N ASP A 12 12.08 -20.23 -24.77
CA ASP A 12 12.29 -21.07 -23.58
C ASP A 12 12.98 -20.24 -22.47
N PRO A 13 12.26 -19.86 -21.40
CA PRO A 13 12.79 -19.05 -20.31
C PRO A 13 13.71 -19.84 -19.35
N TYR A 14 13.93 -21.14 -19.56
CA TYR A 14 14.81 -21.97 -18.73
C TYR A 14 16.17 -22.32 -19.37
N GLY A 15 16.47 -21.77 -20.56
CA GLY A 15 17.67 -22.13 -21.33
C GLY A 15 19.00 -21.47 -20.93
N THR A 16 19.08 -20.70 -19.83
CA THR A 16 20.28 -19.90 -19.52
C THR A 16 21.33 -20.61 -18.64
N ALA A 17 21.18 -21.91 -18.38
CA ALA A 17 22.05 -22.65 -17.47
C ALA A 17 23.37 -23.19 -18.08
N SER A 18 23.61 -23.04 -19.38
CA SER A 18 24.75 -23.70 -20.06
C SER A 18 25.83 -22.76 -20.62
N SER A 19 25.85 -21.47 -20.27
CA SER A 19 26.90 -20.54 -20.74
C SER A 19 27.63 -19.73 -19.66
N LEU A 20 27.56 -20.11 -18.38
CA LEU A 20 28.15 -19.32 -17.28
C LEU A 20 29.44 -19.91 -16.66
N ASP A 21 30.16 -20.78 -17.35
CA ASP A 21 31.38 -21.42 -16.82
C ASP A 21 32.69 -20.61 -16.94
N LYS A 22 32.67 -19.29 -17.21
CA LYS A 22 33.92 -18.55 -17.45
C LYS A 22 34.12 -17.21 -16.72
N SER A 23 33.49 -17.00 -15.56
CA SER A 23 33.73 -15.78 -14.76
C SER A 23 33.71 -15.94 -13.23
N GLY A 24 33.78 -17.18 -12.69
CA GLY A 24 33.51 -17.47 -11.27
C GLY A 24 34.70 -17.58 -10.30
N GLU A 25 35.96 -17.60 -10.77
CA GLU A 25 37.12 -17.93 -9.91
C GLU A 25 37.46 -16.84 -8.86
N ALA A 26 36.99 -15.60 -9.02
CA ALA A 26 37.33 -14.50 -8.11
C ALA A 26 36.39 -14.35 -6.89
N LYS A 27 35.24 -15.05 -6.84
CA LYS A 27 34.21 -14.80 -5.81
C LYS A 27 34.04 -15.90 -4.75
N LEU A 28 34.81 -16.99 -4.84
CA LEU A 28 34.66 -18.17 -3.98
C LEU A 28 35.34 -18.02 -2.60
N LYS A 29 36.26 -17.05 -2.43
CA LYS A 29 37.01 -16.90 -1.16
C LYS A 29 36.25 -16.17 -0.03
N ASN A 30 35.15 -15.49 -0.33
CA ASN A 30 34.38 -14.70 0.65
C ASN A 30 33.11 -15.39 1.19
N ARG A 31 32.85 -16.65 0.83
CA ARG A 31 31.60 -17.35 1.22
C ARG A 31 31.81 -18.56 2.14
N ALA A 32 33.03 -18.82 2.62
CA ALA A 32 33.32 -19.99 3.44
C ALA A 32 33.01 -19.85 4.95
N SER A 33 32.38 -18.74 5.39
CA SER A 33 32.16 -18.46 6.82
C SER A 33 30.69 -18.22 7.21
N SER A 34 29.74 -18.95 6.64
CA SER A 34 28.35 -18.91 7.16
C SER A 34 27.52 -20.16 6.85
N THR A 35 28.12 -21.34 6.95
CA THR A 35 27.35 -22.60 6.99
C THR A 35 27.12 -22.97 8.43
N THR A 36 26.02 -22.48 9.03
CA THR A 36 25.35 -23.09 10.21
C THR A 36 24.04 -22.35 10.50
N SER A 37 22.95 -22.81 9.89
CA SER A 37 21.62 -22.92 10.52
C SER A 37 20.60 -23.42 9.49
N ASP A 38 20.49 -24.75 9.40
CA ASP A 38 19.23 -25.40 9.06
C ASP A 38 18.19 -25.02 10.12
N ALA A 39 17.30 -24.09 9.81
CA ALA A 39 16.07 -23.87 10.58
C ALA A 39 15.02 -23.15 9.70
N ALA A 40 14.04 -23.93 9.24
CA ALA A 40 12.74 -23.50 8.72
C ALA A 40 12.76 -22.40 7.63
N GLN A 41 12.88 -22.81 6.37
CA GLN A 41 12.58 -21.95 5.23
C GLN A 41 11.06 -21.75 5.15
N GLY A 42 10.55 -20.78 5.91
CA GLY A 42 9.16 -20.34 5.89
C GLY A 42 8.84 -19.51 4.64
N ASP A 43 7.54 -19.43 4.33
CA ASP A 43 7.02 -18.58 3.25
C ASP A 43 7.35 -17.10 3.53
N THR A 44 7.99 -16.44 2.57
CA THR A 44 8.32 -15.00 2.65
C THR A 44 7.22 -14.16 2.03
N VAL A 45 6.55 -13.33 2.83
CA VAL A 45 5.55 -12.37 2.36
C VAL A 45 6.19 -10.99 2.20
N SER A 46 6.08 -10.41 1.01
CA SER A 46 6.52 -9.03 0.73
C SER A 46 5.29 -8.14 0.55
N VAL A 47 5.19 -7.07 1.35
CA VAL A 47 4.10 -6.10 1.31
C VAL A 47 4.59 -4.82 0.61
N SER A 48 3.80 -4.29 -0.32
CA SER A 48 4.12 -3.04 -0.99
C SER A 48 4.00 -1.84 -0.04
N GLN A 49 4.79 -0.80 -0.31
CA GLN A 49 4.77 0.44 0.49
C GLN A 49 3.37 1.08 0.53
N ASP A 50 2.65 1.05 -0.59
CA ASP A 50 1.29 1.60 -0.69
C ASP A 50 0.29 0.84 0.18
N ALA A 51 0.43 -0.49 0.29
CA ALA A 51 -0.44 -1.31 1.13
C ALA A 51 -0.23 -1.02 2.62
N LEU A 52 1.02 -0.73 3.03
CA LEU A 52 1.32 -0.29 4.39
C LEU A 52 0.67 1.07 4.69
N LEU A 53 0.82 2.05 3.78
CA LEU A 53 0.24 3.38 3.95
C LEU A 53 -1.29 3.34 4.03
N LEU A 54 -1.94 2.55 3.17
CA LEU A 54 -3.39 2.37 3.19
C LEU A 54 -3.87 1.71 4.49
N THR A 55 -3.13 0.71 4.99
CA THR A 55 -3.44 0.03 6.25
C THR A 55 -3.32 0.98 7.44
N GLU A 56 -2.30 1.83 7.45
CA GLU A 56 -2.10 2.86 8.48
C GLU A 56 -3.20 3.92 8.43
N ALA A 57 -3.53 4.43 7.24
CA ALA A 57 -4.62 5.38 7.05
C ALA A 57 -5.96 4.81 7.53
N ARG A 58 -6.25 3.55 7.18
CA ARG A 58 -7.47 2.85 7.64
C ARG A 58 -7.47 2.65 9.16
N ARG A 59 -6.35 2.23 9.75
CA ARG A 59 -6.21 2.09 11.21
C ARG A 59 -6.41 3.41 11.91
N THR A 60 -5.88 4.50 11.36
CA THR A 60 -6.03 5.85 11.91
C THR A 60 -7.47 6.31 11.83
N ALA A 61 -8.15 6.08 10.71
CA ALA A 61 -9.57 6.38 10.55
C ALA A 61 -10.44 5.59 11.54
N GLN A 62 -10.12 4.32 11.79
CA GLN A 62 -10.84 3.48 12.77
C GLN A 62 -10.59 3.87 14.23
N ASN A 63 -9.37 4.32 14.54
CA ASN A 63 -8.99 4.73 15.89
C ASN A 63 -9.35 6.19 16.20
N THR A 64 -9.72 6.97 15.18
CA THR A 64 -10.14 8.35 15.37
C THR A 64 -11.52 8.34 16.04
N PRO A 65 -11.70 9.06 17.16
CA PRO A 65 -12.99 9.16 17.81
C PRO A 65 -14.04 9.71 16.82
N ASP A 66 -15.18 9.02 16.73
CA ASP A 66 -16.31 9.45 15.88
C ASP A 66 -16.76 10.88 16.25
N VAL A 67 -16.71 11.20 17.54
CA VAL A 67 -16.99 12.53 18.06
C VAL A 67 -15.72 13.18 18.61
N ARG A 68 -15.35 14.33 18.04
CA ARG A 68 -14.32 15.21 18.59
C ARG A 68 -14.87 15.98 19.80
N ALA A 69 -14.90 15.33 20.95
CA ALA A 69 -15.53 15.83 22.19
C ALA A 69 -15.12 17.27 22.54
N GLU A 70 -13.82 17.58 22.51
CA GLU A 70 -13.29 18.93 22.81
C GLU A 70 -13.87 20.00 21.87
N LYS A 71 -13.97 19.71 20.57
CA LYS A 71 -14.53 20.64 19.59
C LYS A 71 -16.03 20.86 19.83
N VAL A 72 -16.75 19.80 20.18
CA VAL A 72 -18.18 19.88 20.48
C VAL A 72 -18.41 20.72 21.73
N GLU A 73 -17.62 20.52 22.78
CA GLU A 73 -17.72 21.29 24.02
C GLU A 73 -17.41 22.77 23.81
N ALA A 74 -16.33 23.09 23.08
CA ALA A 74 -15.98 24.47 22.74
C ALA A 74 -17.10 25.18 21.97
N LEU A 75 -17.73 24.50 21.01
CA LEU A 75 -18.88 25.05 20.26
C LEU A 75 -20.11 25.21 21.15
N ARG A 76 -20.39 24.23 22.03
CA ARG A 76 -21.51 24.32 22.99
C ARG A 76 -21.38 25.55 23.90
N ILE A 77 -20.17 25.83 24.39
CA ILE A 77 -19.90 27.02 25.22
C ILE A 77 -20.15 28.30 24.41
N GLN A 78 -19.67 28.38 23.15
CA GLN A 78 -19.91 29.54 22.29
C GLN A 78 -21.40 29.77 22.00
N VAL A 79 -22.17 28.69 21.81
CA VAL A 79 -23.63 28.77 21.61
C VAL A 79 -24.30 29.24 22.89
N SER A 80 -23.96 28.65 24.05
CA SER A 80 -24.52 29.04 25.35
C SER A 80 -24.24 30.50 25.71
N ASN A 81 -23.06 31.00 25.37
CA ASN A 81 -22.65 32.38 25.62
C ASN A 81 -23.15 33.36 24.54
N GLY A 82 -23.85 32.88 23.51
CA GLY A 82 -24.33 33.70 22.39
C GLY A 82 -23.23 34.28 21.50
N THR A 83 -21.99 33.80 21.63
CA THR A 83 -20.84 34.27 20.83
C THR A 83 -20.64 33.47 19.55
N TYR A 84 -21.36 32.35 19.39
CA TYR A 84 -21.37 31.59 18.14
C TYR A 84 -22.03 32.39 17.03
N LYS A 85 -21.28 32.67 15.96
CA LYS A 85 -21.77 33.33 14.75
C LYS A 85 -21.85 32.33 13.60
N PRO A 86 -23.04 31.87 13.21
CA PRO A 86 -23.20 31.03 12.04
C PRO A 86 -22.76 31.78 10.77
N ASP A 87 -21.95 31.14 9.93
CA ASP A 87 -21.56 31.69 8.62
C ASP A 87 -22.55 31.19 7.55
N SER A 88 -23.41 32.10 7.08
CA SER A 88 -24.43 31.80 6.07
C SER A 88 -23.84 31.26 4.76
N LYS A 89 -22.63 31.69 4.37
CA LYS A 89 -21.99 31.23 3.14
C LYS A 89 -21.55 29.77 3.29
N LEU A 90 -20.96 29.42 4.44
CA LEU A 90 -20.59 28.04 4.74
C LEU A 90 -21.81 27.13 4.87
N ILE A 91 -22.92 27.62 5.44
CA ILE A 91 -24.16 26.86 5.53
C ILE A 91 -24.69 26.55 4.11
N ALA A 92 -24.81 27.57 3.26
CA ALA A 92 -25.29 27.39 1.89
C ALA A 92 -24.38 26.45 1.07
N ALA A 93 -23.06 26.62 1.18
CA ALA A 93 -22.09 25.77 0.48
C ALA A 93 -22.20 24.30 0.90
N ASN A 94 -22.38 24.03 2.21
CA ASN A 94 -22.57 22.68 2.69
C ASN A 94 -23.93 22.11 2.28
N LEU A 95 -25.00 22.92 2.29
CA LEU A 95 -26.31 22.47 1.85
C LEU A 95 -26.29 22.01 0.38
N VAL A 96 -25.68 22.79 -0.51
CA VAL A 96 -25.54 22.40 -1.94
C VAL A 96 -24.67 21.16 -2.11
N ARG A 97 -23.62 21.02 -1.29
CA ARG A 97 -22.69 19.88 -1.36
C ARG A 97 -23.34 18.57 -0.93
N GLU A 98 -24.10 18.59 0.16
CA GLU A 98 -24.74 17.37 0.71
C GLU A 98 -26.05 17.04 -0.01
N GLU A 99 -26.76 18.06 -0.52
CA GLU A 99 -28.09 17.91 -1.13
C GLU A 99 -28.12 18.43 -2.59
N PRO A 100 -27.41 17.78 -3.52
CA PRO A 100 -27.33 18.21 -4.92
C PRO A 100 -28.68 18.10 -5.67
N GLY A 101 -29.66 17.41 -5.09
CA GLY A 101 -31.01 17.24 -5.65
C GLY A 101 -32.01 18.35 -5.27
N LEU A 102 -31.74 19.17 -4.25
CA LEU A 102 -32.66 20.22 -3.79
C LEU A 102 -32.81 21.39 -4.77
N PHE A 103 -31.87 21.53 -5.72
CA PHE A 103 -31.79 22.67 -6.62
C PHE A 103 -31.83 22.25 -8.11
N ARG A 104 -32.45 21.10 -8.40
CA ARG A 104 -32.68 20.59 -9.76
C ARG A 104 -34.02 21.05 -10.30
#